data_AF-A0AAV0IDH0-F1
#
_entry.id   AF-A0AAV0IDH0-F1
#
_cell.length_a   1.000
_cell.length_b   1.000
_cell.length_c   1.000
_cell.angle_alpha   90.00
_cell.angle_beta   90.00
_cell.angle_gamma   90.00
#
_symmetry.space_group_name_H-M   'P 1'
#
loop_
_entity.id
_entity.type
_entity.pdbx_description
1 polymer ?
#
loop_
_entity_poly.entity_id
_entity_poly.type
_entity_poly.pdbx_seq_one_letter_code
_entity_poly.pdbx_strand_id
1 'polypeptide(L)'
;MVWSLFPVDPHSGEEKYYIYRKGTYKVGRKGCDIVISKDKGVSRVHAEIIVDEMISMSRLPGGSNILSRVRIKDGSKYGTFINKNHASNEKVHELPSKETTLKDGDVVCFGTGNAAYRFSFVPFVFFSDNRGSYMIKILMNLCTHTIGACTTIELSDECTHVLTDQLAPVSEPLIDAIVAKKPIMLMSWLELLGEKCIGSEIPSWSSNVPTVAVEGVSVQLVDSITRSKCLVGYSFILDPRQMYLFEDRLPALLEVAGAKTASVEEFCSNSQVVDCGGRSRAVCVTTKASAHKFDDITELSSYSRVDEMDLLCAILSGHLDLSVLTQPTGQYTHFSCEWYSLVLNQWVLLKCTS
;
A
#
# COMPACT_ATOMS: atom_id res chain seq x y z
N MET A 1 -14.06 2.57 6.86
CA MET A 1 -14.18 3.84 7.57
C MET A 1 -13.99 3.57 9.03
N VAL A 2 -13.04 4.25 9.61
CA VAL A 2 -12.80 4.19 11.04
C VAL A 2 -12.72 5.61 11.54
N TRP A 3 -13.08 5.79 12.81
CA TRP A 3 -12.89 7.08 13.46
C TRP A 3 -11.52 7.11 14.11
N SER A 4 -10.94 8.29 14.20
CA SER A 4 -9.60 8.47 14.77
C SER A 4 -9.54 9.70 15.65
N LEU A 5 -8.64 9.66 16.62
CA LEU A 5 -8.26 10.77 17.47
C LEU A 5 -6.77 10.97 17.30
N PHE A 6 -6.39 12.06 16.63
CA PHE A 6 -4.99 12.44 16.46
C PHE A 6 -4.64 13.58 17.42
N PRO A 7 -3.58 13.48 18.23
CA PRO A 7 -3.13 14.59 19.05
C PRO A 7 -2.90 15.84 18.18
N VAL A 8 -3.42 16.99 18.62
CA VAL A 8 -3.22 18.26 17.91
C VAL A 8 -1.75 18.70 17.96
N ASP A 9 -1.08 18.44 19.08
CA ASP A 9 0.36 18.59 19.21
C ASP A 9 1.05 17.21 19.11
N PRO A 10 1.76 16.91 18.01
CA PRO A 10 2.49 15.66 17.84
C PRO A 10 3.63 15.47 18.86
N HIS A 11 4.15 16.55 19.45
CA HIS A 11 5.25 16.51 20.40
C HIS A 11 4.80 16.34 21.85
N SER A 12 3.49 16.36 22.10
CA SER A 12 2.90 16.05 23.41
C SER A 12 3.26 14.63 23.87
N GLY A 13 3.62 13.75 22.92
CA GLY A 13 3.85 12.33 23.12
C GLY A 13 2.59 11.59 23.57
N GLU A 14 1.41 12.16 23.33
CA GLU A 14 0.14 11.46 23.44
C GLU A 14 0.00 10.47 22.28
N GLU A 15 -0.71 9.36 22.51
CA GLU A 15 -0.96 8.38 21.46
C GLU A 15 -2.12 8.82 20.57
N LYS A 16 -2.08 8.42 19.30
CA LYS A 16 -3.25 8.46 18.42
C LYS A 16 -4.13 7.25 18.73
N TYR A 17 -5.41 7.34 18.39
CA TYR A 17 -6.36 6.23 18.55
C TYR A 17 -7.20 6.05 17.29
N TYR A 18 -7.56 4.80 17.01
CA TYR A 18 -8.44 4.40 15.92
C TYR A 18 -9.55 3.54 16.48
N ILE A 19 -10.80 3.86 16.16
CA ILE A 19 -12.00 3.16 16.57
C ILE A 19 -12.55 2.39 15.36
N TYR A 20 -12.50 1.07 15.45
CA TYR A 20 -12.80 0.15 14.34
C TYR A 20 -14.22 -0.39 14.36
N ARG A 21 -14.86 -0.39 15.53
CA ARG A 21 -16.23 -0.92 15.75
C ARG A 21 -17.18 0.11 16.35
N LYS A 22 -18.48 -0.07 16.15
CA LYS A 22 -19.51 0.64 16.93
C LYS A 22 -19.40 0.24 18.41
N GLY A 23 -19.72 1.16 19.32
CA GLY A 23 -19.58 0.92 20.75
C GLY A 23 -19.44 2.19 21.57
N THR A 24 -19.24 2.03 22.88
CA THR A 24 -18.96 3.12 23.81
C THR A 24 -17.54 2.99 24.31
N TYR A 25 -16.75 4.06 24.12
CA TYR A 25 -15.32 4.12 24.42
C TYR A 25 -15.09 5.15 25.50
N LYS A 26 -14.50 4.74 26.61
CA LYS A 26 -14.19 5.62 27.73
C LYS A 26 -12.91 6.37 27.46
N VAL A 27 -12.93 7.67 27.71
CA VAL A 27 -11.77 8.56 27.68
C VAL A 27 -11.43 8.96 29.10
N GLY A 28 -10.16 8.88 29.49
CA GLY A 28 -9.74 9.34 30.80
C GLY A 28 -8.27 9.05 31.08
N ARG A 29 -7.79 9.50 32.24
CA ARG A 29 -6.35 9.37 32.56
C ARG A 29 -5.90 7.97 32.97
N LYS A 30 -6.82 7.06 33.30
CA LYS A 30 -6.49 5.69 33.77
C LYS A 30 -7.65 4.72 33.62
N GLY A 31 -7.37 3.52 33.10
CA GLY A 31 -8.34 2.42 33.01
C GLY A 31 -9.48 2.70 32.03
N CYS A 32 -9.15 3.37 30.93
CA CYS A 32 -10.06 3.79 29.86
C CYS A 32 -9.56 3.23 28.53
N ASP A 33 -10.42 3.19 27.52
CA ASP A 33 -10.06 2.75 26.17
C ASP A 33 -9.12 3.74 25.49
N ILE A 34 -9.35 5.03 25.74
CA ILE A 34 -8.51 6.16 25.31
C ILE A 34 -7.88 6.75 26.56
N VAL A 35 -6.55 6.65 26.67
CA VAL A 35 -5.81 6.99 27.90
C VAL A 35 -5.01 8.26 27.73
N ILE A 36 -5.47 9.34 28.39
CA ILE A 36 -4.77 10.63 28.39
C ILE A 36 -4.09 10.82 29.74
N SER A 37 -2.88 10.29 29.87
CA SER A 37 -2.22 10.13 31.18
C SER A 37 -1.47 11.37 31.67
N LYS A 38 -1.07 12.28 30.76
CA LYS A 38 -0.17 13.39 31.08
C LYS A 38 -0.88 14.60 31.67
N ASP A 39 -2.12 14.85 31.25
CA ASP A 39 -2.90 15.99 31.75
C ASP A 39 -3.63 15.65 33.07
N LYS A 40 -3.21 16.27 34.16
CA LYS A 40 -3.83 16.11 35.50
C LYS A 40 -5.25 16.69 35.59
N GLY A 41 -5.63 17.57 34.67
CA GLY A 41 -6.98 18.07 34.48
C GLY A 41 -7.94 17.03 33.92
N VAL A 42 -7.44 15.90 33.41
CA VAL A 42 -8.29 14.81 32.92
C VAL A 42 -8.73 13.89 34.06
N SER A 43 -10.04 13.79 34.28
CA SER A 43 -10.66 12.83 35.21
C SER A 43 -10.25 11.37 34.92
N ARG A 44 -10.38 10.48 35.92
CA ARG A 44 -10.10 9.04 35.75
C ARG A 44 -10.95 8.42 34.63
N VAL A 45 -12.25 8.72 34.67
CA VAL A 45 -13.20 8.56 33.56
C VAL A 45 -13.71 9.97 33.28
N HIS A 46 -13.44 10.49 32.10
CA HIS A 46 -13.66 11.88 31.73
C HIS A 46 -14.87 12.05 30.82
N ALA A 47 -14.89 11.29 29.74
CA ALA A 47 -15.94 11.32 28.75
C ALA A 47 -16.17 9.92 28.18
N GLU A 48 -17.29 9.76 27.50
CA GLU A 48 -17.61 8.57 26.72
C GLU A 48 -17.85 8.99 25.27
N ILE A 49 -17.11 8.38 24.35
CA ILE A 49 -17.34 8.50 22.91
C ILE A 49 -18.22 7.34 22.48
N ILE A 50 -19.39 7.63 21.94
CA ILE A 50 -20.41 6.67 21.58
C ILE A 50 -20.52 6.64 20.06
N VAL A 51 -20.10 5.54 19.45
CA VAL A 51 -20.22 5.29 18.02
C VAL A 51 -21.46 4.43 17.82
N ASP A 52 -22.57 5.05 17.42
CA ASP A 52 -23.85 4.37 17.24
C ASP A 52 -23.85 3.47 15.99
N GLU A 53 -23.23 3.95 14.93
CA GLU A 53 -23.09 3.24 13.66
C GLU A 53 -21.77 3.60 12.99
N MET A 54 -21.18 2.61 12.31
CA MET A 54 -20.11 2.88 11.38
C MET A 54 -20.69 3.33 10.05
N ILE A 55 -20.26 4.49 9.56
CA ILE A 55 -20.74 5.02 8.29
C ILE A 55 -20.03 4.30 7.16
N SER A 56 -20.77 3.95 6.11
CA SER A 56 -20.25 3.52 4.80
C SER A 56 -20.52 4.64 3.79
N MET A 57 -19.53 5.03 2.95
CA MET A 57 -19.72 6.08 1.92
C MET A 57 -20.75 5.67 0.86
N SER A 58 -21.12 4.39 0.77
CA SER A 58 -21.86 3.85 -0.37
C SER A 58 -23.38 4.12 -0.35
N ARG A 59 -23.86 5.29 0.12
CA ARG A 59 -25.30 5.56 0.23
C ARG A 59 -25.84 6.93 -0.17
N LEU A 60 -25.11 7.81 -0.85
CA LEU A 60 -25.72 9.06 -1.35
C LEU A 60 -25.23 9.44 -2.77
N PRO A 61 -26.08 9.31 -3.81
CA PRO A 61 -25.94 10.12 -5.01
C PRO A 61 -26.31 11.56 -4.64
N GLY A 62 -25.35 12.47 -4.74
CA GLY A 62 -25.47 13.86 -4.32
C GLY A 62 -24.70 14.11 -3.03
N GLY A 63 -23.44 14.51 -3.18
CA GLY A 63 -22.52 14.81 -2.09
C GLY A 63 -23.18 15.70 -1.03
N SER A 64 -23.41 15.13 0.14
CA SER A 64 -23.96 15.83 1.29
C SER A 64 -23.48 15.15 2.55
N ASN A 65 -22.73 15.92 3.35
CA ASN A 65 -22.34 15.69 4.74
C ASN A 65 -22.45 14.25 5.25
N ILE A 66 -21.30 13.60 5.45
CA ILE A 66 -21.17 12.41 6.29
C ILE A 66 -21.84 12.73 7.64
N LEU A 67 -23.06 12.25 7.85
CA LEU A 67 -23.79 12.44 9.10
C LEU A 67 -23.10 11.59 10.15
N SER A 68 -22.15 12.19 10.87
CA SER A 68 -21.47 11.51 11.96
C SER A 68 -22.48 11.03 12.99
N ARG A 69 -22.59 9.71 13.16
CA ARG A 69 -23.37 9.04 14.21
C ARG A 69 -22.50 8.75 15.43
N VAL A 70 -21.61 9.71 15.73
CA VAL A 70 -20.70 9.66 16.86
C VAL A 70 -21.04 10.78 17.82
N ARG A 71 -21.27 10.42 19.07
CA ARG A 71 -21.59 11.34 20.15
C ARG A 71 -20.49 11.32 21.19
N ILE A 72 -20.38 12.41 21.93
CA ILE A 72 -19.50 12.51 23.09
C ILE A 72 -20.28 13.02 24.28
N LYS A 73 -20.15 12.32 25.39
CA LYS A 73 -20.81 12.63 26.65
C LYS A 73 -19.76 12.96 27.71
N ASP A 74 -19.89 14.13 28.33
CA ASP A 74 -18.98 14.58 29.39
C ASP A 74 -19.48 14.17 30.78
N GLY A 75 -18.60 13.54 31.55
CA GLY A 75 -18.81 13.20 32.96
C GLY A 75 -17.73 13.78 33.88
N SER A 76 -17.00 14.79 33.41
CA SER A 76 -15.76 15.22 34.02
C SER A 76 -15.94 16.39 35.01
N LYS A 77 -14.86 16.69 35.75
CA LYS A 77 -14.82 17.83 36.69
C LYS A 77 -14.61 19.17 35.98
N TYR A 78 -13.71 19.21 35.01
CA TYR A 78 -13.28 20.45 34.34
C TYR A 78 -13.93 20.66 32.97
N GLY A 79 -14.67 19.67 32.47
CA GLY A 79 -15.40 19.71 31.22
C GLY A 79 -14.60 19.18 30.02
N THR A 80 -15.35 18.88 28.97
CA THR A 80 -14.87 18.59 27.62
C THR A 80 -15.30 19.74 26.70
N PHE A 81 -14.41 20.17 25.82
CA PHE A 81 -14.61 21.30 24.91
C PHE A 81 -14.45 20.84 23.47
N ILE A 82 -15.32 21.31 22.58
CA ILE A 82 -15.26 21.00 21.16
C ILE A 82 -15.13 22.30 20.37
N ASN A 83 -14.07 22.41 19.58
CA ASN A 83 -13.92 23.45 18.59
C ASN A 83 -14.38 22.90 17.23
N LYS A 84 -15.52 23.42 16.77
CA LYS A 84 -16.13 23.06 15.49
C LYS A 84 -15.57 24.01 14.44
N ASN A 85 -14.53 23.62 13.70
CA ASN A 85 -13.91 24.35 12.57
C ASN A 85 -14.47 25.78 12.33
N HIS A 86 -14.00 26.77 13.09
CA HIS A 86 -14.32 28.22 13.01
C HIS A 86 -15.62 28.73 13.67
N ALA A 87 -16.41 27.87 14.31
CA ALA A 87 -17.52 28.26 15.17
C ALA A 87 -17.15 27.95 16.64
N SER A 88 -17.28 28.97 17.50
CA SER A 88 -17.06 29.01 18.96
C SER A 88 -16.84 27.67 19.68
N ASN A 89 -15.88 27.63 20.61
CA ASN A 89 -15.69 26.51 21.53
C ASN A 89 -16.97 26.20 22.31
N GLU A 90 -17.53 25.02 22.08
CA GLU A 90 -18.71 24.52 22.80
C GLU A 90 -18.24 23.66 23.99
N LYS A 91 -18.69 23.99 25.19
CA LYS A 91 -18.39 23.21 26.39
C LYS A 91 -19.49 22.18 26.62
N VAL A 92 -19.17 20.91 26.36
CA VAL A 92 -20.12 19.79 26.38
C VAL A 92 -20.83 19.66 27.73
N HIS A 93 -20.14 19.98 28.84
CA HIS A 93 -20.71 19.91 30.19
C HIS A 93 -21.92 20.83 30.42
N GLU A 94 -22.06 21.90 29.63
CA GLU A 94 -23.12 22.90 29.75
C GLU A 94 -24.31 22.61 28.82
N LEU A 95 -24.20 21.59 27.97
CA LEU A 95 -25.24 21.18 27.06
C LEU A 95 -26.29 20.28 27.74
N PRO A 96 -27.51 20.19 27.16
CA PRO A 96 -28.50 19.20 27.57
C PRO A 96 -27.90 17.79 27.59
N SER A 97 -28.18 17.02 28.63
CA SER A 97 -27.63 15.67 28.85
C SER A 97 -26.10 15.58 28.92
N LYS A 98 -25.40 16.73 28.92
CA LYS A 98 -23.94 16.84 28.84
C LYS A 98 -23.37 16.10 27.63
N GLU A 99 -24.03 16.23 26.49
CA GLU A 99 -23.73 15.43 25.30
C GLU A 99 -23.92 16.22 23.99
N THR A 100 -23.12 15.89 22.97
CA THR A 100 -23.26 16.45 21.62
C THR A 100 -22.66 15.50 20.55
N THR A 101 -22.90 15.81 19.27
CA THR A 101 -22.38 15.05 18.13
C THR A 101 -21.00 15.55 17.72
N LEU A 102 -20.06 14.63 17.52
CA LEU A 102 -18.74 14.90 16.92
C LEU A 102 -18.83 14.78 15.41
N LYS A 103 -18.12 15.63 14.66
CA LYS A 103 -18.00 15.61 13.20
C LYS A 103 -16.55 15.48 12.78
N ASP A 104 -16.34 15.00 11.55
CA ASP A 104 -15.01 14.96 10.95
C ASP A 104 -14.35 16.35 10.98
N GLY A 105 -13.13 16.39 11.50
CA GLY A 105 -12.33 17.59 11.64
C GLY A 105 -12.49 18.33 12.96
N ASP A 106 -13.48 18.00 13.80
CA ASP A 106 -13.67 18.62 15.11
C ASP A 106 -12.43 18.44 15.99
N VAL A 107 -12.11 19.46 16.80
CA VAL A 107 -11.04 19.36 17.80
C VAL A 107 -11.67 19.24 19.18
N VAL A 108 -11.38 18.14 19.86
CA VAL A 108 -11.89 17.82 21.19
C VAL A 108 -10.78 18.02 22.21
N CYS A 109 -11.04 18.86 23.21
CA CYS A 109 -10.13 19.12 24.31
C CYS A 109 -10.70 18.62 25.62
N PHE A 110 -9.89 17.90 26.39
CA PHE A 110 -10.30 17.32 27.67
C PHE A 110 -9.68 18.09 28.85
N GLY A 111 -10.48 18.33 29.89
CA GLY A 111 -9.99 18.89 31.15
C GLY A 111 -9.57 20.34 31.05
N THR A 112 -8.30 20.62 31.35
CA THR A 112 -7.75 22.00 31.28
C THR A 112 -7.45 22.48 29.86
N GLY A 113 -7.67 21.63 28.86
CA GLY A 113 -7.54 21.98 27.45
C GLY A 113 -6.19 21.67 26.81
N ASN A 114 -5.22 21.15 27.57
CA ASN A 114 -3.91 20.75 27.03
C ASN A 114 -3.98 19.41 26.28
N ALA A 115 -4.89 18.53 26.71
CA ALA A 115 -5.19 17.28 26.02
C ALA A 115 -6.17 17.52 24.86
N ALA A 116 -5.63 17.90 23.70
CA ALA A 116 -6.41 18.22 22.50
C ALA A 116 -6.20 17.17 21.38
N TYR A 117 -7.31 16.68 20.82
CA TYR A 117 -7.32 15.70 19.74
C TYR A 117 -8.19 16.17 18.59
N ARG A 118 -7.70 16.03 17.37
CA ARG A 118 -8.53 16.11 16.18
C ARG A 118 -9.27 14.80 16.01
N PHE A 119 -10.60 14.88 16.04
CA PHE A 119 -11.47 13.78 15.66
C PHE A 119 -11.57 13.74 14.14
N SER A 120 -11.08 12.66 13.54
CA SER A 120 -10.98 12.55 12.09
C SER A 120 -11.53 11.24 11.59
N PHE A 121 -12.07 11.31 10.39
CA PHE A 121 -12.52 10.19 9.61
C PHE A 121 -11.35 9.63 8.79
N VAL A 122 -11.15 8.30 8.85
CA VAL A 122 -10.14 7.60 8.04
C VAL A 122 -10.84 6.61 7.11
N PRO A 123 -10.79 6.83 5.78
CA PRO A 123 -11.46 5.95 4.83
C PRO A 123 -10.75 4.58 4.78
N PHE A 124 -11.57 3.53 4.74
CA PHE A 124 -11.14 2.19 4.35
C PHE A 124 -12.12 1.71 3.30
N VAL A 125 -11.69 1.83 2.05
CA VAL A 125 -12.40 1.37 0.84
C VAL A 125 -11.53 0.28 0.22
N PHE A 126 -12.05 -0.94 0.23
CA PHE A 126 -11.38 -2.14 -0.27
C PHE A 126 -11.91 -2.50 -1.64
N PHE A 127 -11.03 -2.54 -2.63
CA PHE A 127 -11.34 -3.14 -3.92
C PHE A 127 -11.08 -4.65 -3.88
N SER A 128 -11.95 -5.45 -4.49
CA SER A 128 -11.70 -6.85 -4.78
C SER A 128 -12.29 -7.24 -6.13
N ASP A 129 -11.48 -7.85 -6.98
CA ASP A 129 -11.83 -8.28 -8.34
C ASP A 129 -12.70 -9.56 -8.38
N ASN A 130 -13.04 -10.13 -7.21
CA ASN A 130 -13.60 -11.48 -7.11
C ASN A 130 -15.12 -11.54 -7.40
N ARG A 131 -15.53 -11.27 -8.65
CA ARG A 131 -16.93 -11.10 -9.10
C ARG A 131 -17.91 -12.28 -8.88
N GLY A 132 -17.54 -13.35 -8.15
CA GLY A 132 -18.39 -14.52 -7.95
C GLY A 132 -18.22 -15.33 -6.68
N SER A 133 -17.32 -14.98 -5.74
CA SER A 133 -17.07 -15.86 -4.59
C SER A 133 -18.00 -15.61 -3.40
N TYR A 134 -18.32 -16.69 -2.66
CA TYR A 134 -18.88 -16.64 -1.31
C TYR A 134 -18.09 -15.71 -0.37
N MET A 135 -16.79 -15.55 -0.64
CA MET A 135 -15.91 -14.67 0.13
C MET A 135 -16.29 -13.19 0.00
N ILE A 136 -16.84 -12.72 -1.12
CA ILE A 136 -17.36 -11.34 -1.19
C ILE A 136 -18.49 -11.11 -0.17
N LYS A 137 -19.38 -12.08 0.04
CA LYS A 137 -20.47 -11.92 1.02
C LYS A 137 -19.93 -11.88 2.45
N ILE A 138 -18.96 -12.72 2.77
CA ILE A 138 -18.26 -12.67 4.07
C ILE A 138 -17.55 -11.32 4.22
N LEU A 139 -16.84 -10.89 3.19
CA LEU A 139 -16.09 -9.65 3.15
C LEU A 139 -17.00 -8.42 3.37
N MET A 140 -18.10 -8.35 2.63
CA MET A 140 -19.11 -7.30 2.79
C MET A 140 -19.71 -7.33 4.19
N ASN A 141 -20.00 -8.51 4.73
CA ASN A 141 -20.55 -8.66 6.09
C ASN A 141 -19.55 -8.16 7.14
N LEU A 142 -18.28 -8.59 7.05
CA LEU A 142 -17.20 -8.17 7.94
C LEU A 142 -16.95 -6.65 7.85
N CYS A 143 -16.92 -6.11 6.64
CA CYS A 143 -16.70 -4.69 6.39
C CYS A 143 -17.92 -3.82 6.70
N THR A 144 -19.13 -4.37 6.76
CA THR A 144 -20.32 -3.55 7.09
C THR A 144 -20.62 -3.61 8.58
N HIS A 145 -20.50 -4.79 9.19
CA HIS A 145 -20.96 -5.03 10.55
C HIS A 145 -19.88 -4.97 11.60
N THR A 146 -18.62 -5.23 11.23
CA THR A 146 -17.52 -5.37 12.18
C THR A 146 -16.54 -4.21 12.06
N ILE A 147 -15.88 -4.10 10.91
CA ILE A 147 -14.94 -3.01 10.62
C ILE A 147 -15.81 -1.97 9.95
N GLY A 148 -15.74 -0.68 10.26
CA GLY A 148 -16.58 0.32 9.58
C GLY A 148 -16.28 0.54 8.08
N ALA A 149 -15.74 -0.44 7.36
CA ALA A 149 -15.17 -0.39 6.02
C ALA A 149 -16.21 -0.37 4.88
N CYS A 150 -15.72 -0.09 3.67
CA CYS A 150 -16.48 -0.21 2.44
C CYS A 150 -15.76 -1.17 1.51
N THR A 151 -16.52 -1.91 0.71
CA THR A 151 -15.99 -2.81 -0.32
C THR A 151 -16.57 -2.42 -1.66
N THR A 152 -15.77 -2.49 -2.71
CA THR A 152 -16.17 -2.21 -4.09
C THR A 152 -15.60 -3.27 -5.03
N ILE A 153 -16.32 -3.51 -6.13
CA ILE A 153 -15.91 -4.38 -7.23
C ILE A 153 -15.33 -3.60 -8.41
N GLU A 154 -15.25 -2.27 -8.29
CA GLU A 154 -14.68 -1.37 -9.27
C GLU A 154 -13.49 -0.67 -8.64
N LEU A 155 -12.33 -0.79 -9.27
CA LEU A 155 -11.13 -0.08 -8.86
C LEU A 155 -11.29 1.39 -9.21
N SER A 156 -11.08 2.26 -8.23
CA SER A 156 -11.19 3.71 -8.37
C SER A 156 -10.16 4.42 -7.50
N ASP A 157 -10.00 5.74 -7.69
CA ASP A 157 -9.10 6.55 -6.87
C ASP A 157 -9.48 6.56 -5.39
N GLU A 158 -10.77 6.40 -5.08
CA GLU A 158 -11.30 6.31 -3.72
C GLU A 158 -10.89 5.01 -3.01
N CYS A 159 -10.51 3.98 -3.77
CA CYS A 159 -10.02 2.73 -3.20
C CYS A 159 -8.72 2.98 -2.44
N THR A 160 -8.71 2.59 -1.17
CA THR A 160 -7.56 2.76 -0.28
C THR A 160 -6.66 1.53 -0.25
N HIS A 161 -7.23 0.35 -0.50
CA HIS A 161 -6.56 -0.95 -0.40
C HIS A 161 -7.16 -1.92 -1.42
N VAL A 162 -6.38 -2.90 -1.84
CA VAL A 162 -6.79 -3.99 -2.73
C VAL A 162 -6.67 -5.33 -2.03
N LEU A 163 -7.72 -6.13 -2.11
CA LEU A 163 -7.78 -7.47 -1.58
C LEU A 163 -7.66 -8.47 -2.72
N THR A 164 -6.75 -9.42 -2.56
CA THR A 164 -6.58 -10.55 -3.47
C THR A 164 -6.45 -11.85 -2.70
N ASP A 165 -6.64 -12.96 -3.40
CA ASP A 165 -6.49 -14.31 -2.87
C ASP A 165 -5.04 -14.79 -3.03
N GLN A 166 -4.63 -15.71 -2.16
CA GLN A 166 -3.33 -16.35 -2.25
C GLN A 166 -3.25 -17.18 -3.54
N LEU A 167 -2.17 -17.01 -4.30
CA LEU A 167 -1.93 -17.61 -5.61
C LEU A 167 -2.94 -17.22 -6.70
N ALA A 168 -3.65 -16.09 -6.54
CA ALA A 168 -4.50 -15.56 -7.60
C ALA A 168 -3.67 -15.29 -8.88
N PRO A 169 -4.17 -15.62 -10.08
CA PRO A 169 -3.54 -15.21 -11.33
C PRO A 169 -3.42 -13.69 -11.41
N VAL A 170 -2.34 -13.20 -12.02
CA VAL A 170 -2.22 -11.77 -12.28
C VAL A 170 -3.31 -11.33 -13.27
N SER A 171 -4.15 -10.39 -12.84
CA SER A 171 -5.23 -9.80 -13.63
C SER A 171 -4.94 -8.34 -13.98
N GLU A 172 -5.64 -7.81 -14.98
CA GLU A 172 -5.54 -6.38 -15.32
C GLU A 172 -5.86 -5.46 -14.12
N PRO A 173 -6.93 -5.68 -13.32
CA PRO A 173 -7.19 -4.83 -12.16
C PRO A 173 -6.10 -4.90 -11.08
N LEU A 174 -5.41 -6.03 -10.95
CA LEU A 174 -4.26 -6.14 -10.06
C LEU A 174 -3.10 -5.26 -10.55
N ILE A 175 -2.82 -5.27 -11.86
CA ILE A 175 -1.80 -4.40 -12.45
C ILE A 175 -2.18 -2.94 -12.29
N ASP A 176 -3.43 -2.58 -12.58
CA ASP A 176 -3.93 -1.21 -12.42
C ASP A 176 -3.78 -0.74 -10.96
N ALA A 177 -4.03 -1.61 -9.98
CA ALA A 177 -3.81 -1.33 -8.57
C ALA A 177 -2.32 -1.11 -8.22
N ILE A 178 -1.41 -1.89 -8.82
CA ILE A 178 0.04 -1.72 -8.66
C ILE A 178 0.50 -0.40 -9.23
N VAL A 179 0.04 -0.05 -10.43
CA VAL A 179 0.34 1.23 -11.10
C VAL A 179 -0.16 2.40 -10.26
N ALA A 180 -1.38 2.29 -9.72
CA ALA A 180 -1.96 3.25 -8.78
C ALA A 180 -1.31 3.24 -7.38
N LYS A 181 -0.24 2.45 -7.19
CA LYS A 181 0.52 2.30 -5.93
C LYS A 181 -0.35 1.95 -4.72
N LYS A 182 -1.48 1.28 -4.95
CA LYS A 182 -2.40 0.87 -3.89
C LYS A 182 -1.76 -0.27 -3.07
N PRO A 183 -1.91 -0.29 -1.73
CA PRO A 183 -1.57 -1.45 -0.92
C PRO A 183 -2.37 -2.68 -1.35
N ILE A 184 -1.71 -3.83 -1.45
CA ILE A 184 -2.32 -5.10 -1.88
C ILE A 184 -2.09 -6.13 -0.78
N MET A 185 -3.16 -6.77 -0.32
CA MET A 185 -3.14 -7.61 0.86
C MET A 185 -4.12 -8.78 0.76
N LEU A 186 -3.91 -9.79 1.59
CA LEU A 186 -4.82 -10.92 1.77
C LEU A 186 -6.01 -10.53 2.65
N MET A 187 -7.15 -11.19 2.45
CA MET A 187 -8.35 -11.01 3.29
C MET A 187 -8.13 -11.31 4.77
N SER A 188 -7.18 -12.18 5.12
CA SER A 188 -6.85 -12.50 6.52
C SER A 188 -6.41 -11.27 7.33
N TRP A 189 -5.91 -10.22 6.70
CA TRP A 189 -5.63 -8.96 7.40
C TRP A 189 -6.89 -8.27 7.91
N LEU A 190 -8.00 -8.39 7.17
CA LEU A 190 -9.27 -7.83 7.61
C LEU A 190 -9.81 -8.56 8.83
N GLU A 191 -9.58 -9.87 8.96
CA GLU A 191 -9.99 -10.60 10.15
C GLU A 191 -9.27 -10.04 11.39
N LEU A 192 -7.97 -9.75 11.28
CA LEU A 192 -7.17 -9.09 12.33
C LEU A 192 -7.67 -7.68 12.68
N LEU A 193 -8.02 -6.89 11.67
CA LEU A 193 -8.68 -5.59 11.88
C LEU A 193 -10.04 -5.76 12.55
N GLY A 194 -10.76 -6.78 12.09
CA GLY A 194 -12.05 -7.21 12.58
C GLY A 194 -11.98 -7.37 14.08
N GLU A 195 -11.09 -8.19 14.61
CA GLU A 195 -10.97 -8.51 16.03
C GLU A 195 -10.77 -7.31 16.97
N LYS A 196 -10.26 -6.17 16.48
CA LYS A 196 -9.99 -4.99 17.30
C LYS A 196 -11.22 -4.08 17.39
N CYS A 197 -11.50 -3.56 18.59
CA CYS A 197 -12.48 -2.47 18.77
C CYS A 197 -11.81 -1.10 18.65
N ILE A 198 -10.65 -0.95 19.29
CA ILE A 198 -9.85 0.28 19.32
C ILE A 198 -8.35 -0.08 19.31
N GLY A 199 -7.50 0.79 18.79
CA GLY A 199 -6.04 0.62 18.85
C GLY A 199 -5.31 1.94 18.61
N SER A 200 -4.03 2.00 19.01
CA SER A 200 -3.19 3.18 18.79
C SER A 200 -2.51 3.21 17.42
N GLU A 201 -2.64 2.12 16.65
CA GLU A 201 -2.11 1.99 15.30
C GLU A 201 -3.00 1.09 14.45
N ILE A 202 -2.99 1.36 13.14
CA ILE A 202 -3.55 0.44 12.15
C ILE A 202 -2.62 -0.77 12.09
N PRO A 203 -3.13 -2.01 12.22
CA PRO A 203 -2.31 -3.21 12.14
C PRO A 203 -1.46 -3.22 10.87
N SER A 204 -0.18 -3.54 11.02
CA SER A 204 0.68 -3.76 9.86
C SER A 204 0.11 -4.88 8.99
N TRP A 205 0.18 -4.73 7.68
CA TRP A 205 -0.19 -5.76 6.71
C TRP A 205 1.02 -6.50 6.13
N SER A 206 2.22 -6.26 6.66
CA SER A 206 3.46 -6.90 6.19
C SER A 206 3.42 -8.43 6.22
N SER A 207 2.64 -9.02 7.13
CA SER A 207 2.45 -10.47 7.24
C SER A 207 1.32 -11.02 6.36
N ASN A 208 0.59 -10.15 5.66
CA ASN A 208 -0.55 -10.48 4.84
C ASN A 208 -0.33 -10.07 3.37
N VAL A 209 0.93 -10.02 2.94
CA VAL A 209 1.30 -9.72 1.57
C VAL A 209 1.07 -10.95 0.70
N PRO A 210 0.28 -10.86 -0.38
CA PRO A 210 -0.12 -12.01 -1.16
C PRO A 210 1.02 -12.52 -2.05
N THR A 211 0.96 -13.81 -2.37
CA THR A 211 1.65 -14.38 -3.52
C THR A 211 0.67 -14.49 -4.68
N VAL A 212 1.11 -14.15 -5.89
CA VAL A 212 0.30 -14.22 -7.11
C VAL A 212 0.93 -15.17 -8.13
N ALA A 213 0.14 -15.67 -9.05
CA ALA A 213 0.61 -16.58 -10.10
C ALA A 213 0.83 -15.83 -11.42
N VAL A 214 2.07 -15.85 -11.91
CA VAL A 214 2.45 -15.37 -13.25
C VAL A 214 2.76 -16.59 -14.10
N GLU A 215 1.87 -16.96 -15.02
CA GLU A 215 2.01 -18.17 -15.85
C GLU A 215 2.36 -19.46 -15.06
N GLY A 216 1.85 -19.60 -13.84
CA GLY A 216 2.13 -20.74 -12.94
C GLY A 216 3.34 -20.56 -12.03
N VAL A 217 4.15 -19.52 -12.22
CA VAL A 217 5.22 -19.12 -11.28
C VAL A 217 4.61 -18.36 -10.11
N SER A 218 4.95 -18.77 -8.89
CA SER A 218 4.48 -18.11 -7.67
C SER A 218 5.39 -16.95 -7.29
N VAL A 219 4.86 -15.73 -7.27
CA VAL A 219 5.62 -14.50 -6.99
C VAL A 219 5.02 -13.78 -5.80
N GLN A 220 5.80 -13.60 -4.74
CA GLN A 220 5.37 -12.80 -3.59
C GLN A 220 5.44 -11.33 -3.93
N LEU A 221 4.33 -10.60 -3.71
CA LEU A 221 4.34 -9.15 -3.93
C LEU A 221 5.23 -8.46 -2.90
N VAL A 222 5.73 -7.28 -3.24
CA VAL A 222 6.37 -6.37 -2.28
C VAL A 222 5.66 -5.02 -2.26
N ASP A 223 6.02 -4.18 -1.29
CA ASP A 223 5.43 -2.85 -1.15
C ASP A 223 5.83 -1.90 -2.29
N SER A 224 5.06 -0.82 -2.47
CA SER A 224 5.26 0.13 -3.57
C SER A 224 6.59 0.86 -3.49
N ILE A 225 7.17 1.06 -2.30
CA ILE A 225 8.46 1.73 -2.13
C ILE A 225 9.58 0.81 -2.65
N THR A 226 9.54 -0.46 -2.29
CA THR A 226 10.50 -1.47 -2.78
C THR A 226 10.40 -1.61 -4.30
N ARG A 227 9.18 -1.73 -4.86
CA ARG A 227 8.98 -1.79 -6.31
C ARG A 227 9.52 -0.56 -7.02
N SER A 228 9.32 0.64 -6.48
CA SER A 228 9.71 1.90 -7.14
C SER A 228 11.22 2.07 -7.40
N LYS A 229 12.04 1.17 -6.85
CA LYS A 229 13.50 1.24 -6.94
C LYS A 229 14.09 0.05 -7.68
N CYS A 230 13.30 -0.96 -8.04
CA CYS A 230 13.87 -2.24 -8.49
C CYS A 230 14.46 -2.18 -9.89
N LEU A 231 14.01 -1.25 -10.74
CA LEU A 231 14.50 -1.08 -12.11
C LEU A 231 15.20 0.27 -12.34
N VAL A 232 15.58 0.97 -11.27
CA VAL A 232 16.34 2.22 -11.38
C VAL A 232 17.66 1.97 -12.09
N GLY A 233 17.95 2.79 -13.10
CA GLY A 233 19.15 2.66 -13.93
C GLY A 233 18.99 1.69 -15.10
N TYR A 234 17.79 1.18 -15.37
CA TYR A 234 17.46 0.45 -16.60
C TYR A 234 16.66 1.31 -17.57
N SER A 235 16.87 1.05 -18.86
CA SER A 235 16.06 1.61 -19.95
C SER A 235 15.55 0.47 -20.81
N PHE A 236 14.24 0.29 -20.88
CA PHE A 236 13.63 -0.80 -21.62
C PHE A 236 13.16 -0.32 -22.99
N ILE A 237 13.63 -1.01 -24.03
CA ILE A 237 13.22 -0.78 -25.41
C ILE A 237 12.05 -1.73 -25.70
N LEU A 238 10.92 -1.15 -26.11
CA LEU A 238 9.65 -1.84 -26.22
C LEU A 238 9.19 -1.93 -27.67
N ASP A 239 8.75 -3.13 -28.08
CA ASP A 239 7.83 -3.34 -29.21
C ASP A 239 6.53 -2.52 -29.06
N PRO A 240 5.73 -2.35 -30.15
CA PRO A 240 4.41 -1.74 -30.08
C PRO A 240 3.53 -2.38 -29.02
N ARG A 241 2.78 -1.54 -28.29
CA ARG A 241 2.08 -1.90 -27.05
C ARG A 241 1.14 -3.11 -27.20
N GLN A 242 0.52 -3.26 -28.37
CA GLN A 242 -0.42 -4.35 -28.68
C GLN A 242 0.23 -5.74 -28.73
N MET A 243 1.57 -5.83 -28.70
CA MET A 243 2.28 -7.11 -28.68
C MET A 243 2.38 -7.72 -27.28
N TYR A 244 2.17 -6.93 -26.21
CA TYR A 244 2.30 -7.39 -24.83
C TYR A 244 0.99 -7.90 -24.27
N LEU A 245 1.06 -8.87 -23.36
CA LEU A 245 -0.12 -9.45 -22.71
C LEU A 245 -0.98 -8.40 -21.98
N PHE A 246 -0.34 -7.38 -21.40
CA PHE A 246 -0.99 -6.32 -20.64
C PHE A 246 -0.96 -4.96 -21.34
N GLU A 247 -0.68 -4.95 -22.64
CA GLU A 247 -0.73 -3.79 -23.51
C GLU A 247 -0.04 -2.54 -22.91
N ASP A 248 -0.78 -1.43 -22.81
CA ASP A 248 -0.34 -0.14 -22.29
C ASP A 248 0.07 -0.16 -20.80
N ARG A 249 -0.29 -1.22 -20.07
CA ARG A 249 0.02 -1.32 -18.64
C ARG A 249 1.46 -1.74 -18.37
N LEU A 250 2.09 -2.48 -19.29
CA LEU A 250 3.49 -2.87 -19.12
C LEU A 250 4.42 -1.63 -19.07
N PRO A 251 4.34 -0.65 -20.01
CA PRO A 251 5.07 0.61 -19.88
C PRO A 251 4.81 1.33 -18.55
N ALA A 252 3.55 1.40 -18.10
CA ALA A 252 3.18 2.06 -16.85
C ALA A 252 3.78 1.34 -15.62
N LEU A 253 3.82 0.01 -15.62
CA LEU A 253 4.50 -0.78 -14.58
C LEU A 253 5.99 -0.49 -14.53
N LEU A 254 6.65 -0.40 -15.69
CA LEU A 254 8.08 -0.12 -15.78
C LEU A 254 8.42 1.27 -15.23
N GLU A 255 7.61 2.28 -15.55
CA GLU A 255 7.75 3.63 -15.00
C GLU A 255 7.58 3.63 -13.48
N VAL A 256 6.56 2.94 -12.96
CA VAL A 256 6.34 2.83 -11.51
C VAL A 256 7.47 2.09 -10.81
N ALA A 257 8.17 1.18 -11.48
CA ALA A 257 9.35 0.48 -10.99
C ALA A 257 10.66 1.29 -11.08
N GLY A 258 10.60 2.51 -11.61
CA GLY A 258 11.73 3.43 -11.73
C GLY A 258 12.57 3.27 -13.00
N ALA A 259 12.08 2.50 -13.98
CA ALA A 259 12.75 2.33 -15.27
C ALA A 259 12.40 3.47 -16.23
N LYS A 260 13.27 3.69 -17.21
CA LYS A 260 12.92 4.46 -18.42
C LYS A 260 12.40 3.52 -19.50
N THR A 261 11.51 4.00 -20.36
CA THR A 261 11.01 3.24 -21.51
C THR A 261 11.22 4.03 -22.80
N ALA A 262 11.46 3.33 -23.91
CA ALA A 262 11.55 3.88 -25.26
C ALA A 262 10.92 2.91 -26.24
N SER A 263 10.28 3.40 -27.31
CA SER A 263 9.84 2.51 -28.39
C SER A 263 11.00 2.15 -29.31
N VAL A 264 10.89 1.03 -30.03
CA VAL A 264 11.86 0.64 -31.05
C VAL A 264 12.05 1.75 -32.10
N GLU A 265 10.97 2.38 -32.55
CA GLU A 265 11.04 3.45 -33.56
C GLU A 265 11.73 4.71 -33.06
N GLU A 266 11.45 5.11 -31.81
CA GLU A 266 12.09 6.25 -31.15
C GLU A 266 13.58 5.99 -30.96
N PHE A 267 13.95 4.76 -30.59
CA PHE A 267 15.32 4.36 -30.39
C PHE A 267 16.13 4.39 -31.69
N CYS A 268 15.63 3.76 -32.76
CA CYS A 268 16.31 3.72 -34.06
C CYS A 268 16.42 5.10 -34.74
N SER A 269 15.50 6.02 -34.43
CA SER A 269 15.51 7.38 -34.98
C SER A 269 16.56 8.29 -34.32
N ASN A 270 17.04 7.94 -33.12
CA ASN A 270 17.96 8.75 -32.31
C ASN A 270 19.41 8.21 -32.34
N SER A 271 19.89 7.78 -33.51
CA SER A 271 21.20 7.13 -33.72
C SER A 271 22.44 8.00 -33.45
N GLN A 272 22.26 9.24 -32.99
CA GLN A 272 23.32 10.01 -32.33
C GLN A 272 22.89 10.34 -30.90
N VAL A 273 23.54 9.66 -29.95
CA VAL A 273 23.58 10.06 -28.54
C VAL A 273 22.26 9.84 -27.79
N VAL A 274 21.93 8.57 -27.53
CA VAL A 274 21.50 8.25 -26.15
C VAL A 274 22.77 8.04 -25.33
N ASP A 275 23.55 9.10 -25.14
CA ASP A 275 24.32 9.23 -23.90
C ASP A 275 23.28 9.39 -22.80
N CYS A 276 22.74 8.26 -22.36
CA CYS A 276 21.96 8.13 -21.16
C CYS A 276 22.86 8.62 -20.03
N GLY A 277 22.82 9.94 -19.78
CA GLY A 277 23.62 10.60 -18.76
C GLY A 277 23.64 9.75 -17.49
N GLY A 278 24.79 9.14 -17.23
CA GLY A 278 25.00 8.14 -16.18
C GLY A 278 24.42 6.74 -16.49
N ARG A 279 25.22 5.88 -17.16
CA ARG A 279 25.17 4.40 -17.17
C ARG A 279 23.78 3.73 -17.00
N SER A 280 22.76 4.15 -17.74
CA SER A 280 21.51 3.38 -17.78
C SER A 280 21.68 2.16 -18.69
N ARG A 281 21.41 0.96 -18.18
CA ARG A 281 21.53 -0.31 -18.92
C ARG A 281 20.31 -0.46 -19.84
N ALA A 282 20.53 -0.36 -21.14
CA ALA A 282 19.49 -0.58 -22.14
C ALA A 282 19.22 -2.09 -22.32
N VAL A 283 17.96 -2.50 -22.31
CA VAL A 283 17.50 -3.89 -22.41
C VAL A 283 16.28 -3.95 -23.33
N CYS A 284 16.25 -4.88 -24.28
CA CYS A 284 15.10 -5.10 -25.15
C CYS A 284 14.10 -6.04 -24.47
N VAL A 285 12.82 -5.68 -24.50
CA VAL A 285 11.76 -6.56 -23.97
C VAL A 285 11.21 -7.41 -25.10
N THR A 286 11.21 -8.72 -24.90
CA THR A 286 10.70 -9.70 -25.85
C THR A 286 9.40 -10.29 -25.35
N THR A 287 8.52 -10.66 -26.26
CA THR A 287 7.38 -11.54 -25.97
C THR A 287 7.63 -12.91 -26.57
N LYS A 288 6.85 -13.91 -26.15
CA LYS A 288 6.89 -15.25 -26.75
C LYS A 288 6.68 -15.23 -28.28
N ALA A 289 5.99 -14.20 -28.80
CA ALA A 289 5.78 -14.01 -30.23
C ALA A 289 6.87 -13.19 -30.94
N SER A 290 7.69 -12.40 -30.20
CA SER A 290 8.70 -11.49 -30.77
C SER A 290 10.15 -11.86 -30.49
N ALA A 291 10.42 -12.97 -29.80
CA ALA A 291 11.77 -13.40 -29.37
C ALA A 291 12.89 -13.33 -30.43
N HIS A 292 12.57 -13.52 -31.71
CA HIS A 292 13.53 -13.48 -32.82
C HIS A 292 13.52 -12.19 -33.65
N LYS A 293 12.53 -11.29 -33.47
CA LYS A 293 12.42 -10.07 -34.31
C LYS A 293 13.53 -9.06 -34.05
N PHE A 294 14.08 -9.03 -32.84
CA PHE A 294 15.19 -8.15 -32.48
C PHE A 294 16.53 -8.56 -33.08
N ASP A 295 16.68 -9.82 -33.56
CA ASP A 295 17.88 -10.26 -34.28
C ASP A 295 17.97 -9.62 -35.68
N ASP A 296 16.84 -9.28 -36.27
CA ASP A 296 16.76 -8.68 -37.61
C ASP A 296 17.12 -7.17 -37.62
N ILE A 297 17.07 -6.52 -36.45
CA ILE A 297 17.39 -5.10 -36.28
C ILE A 297 18.84 -4.97 -35.80
N THR A 298 19.74 -4.63 -36.73
CA THR A 298 21.20 -4.58 -36.47
C THR A 298 21.57 -3.71 -35.27
N GLU A 299 20.87 -2.59 -35.07
CA GLU A 299 21.09 -1.67 -33.94
C GLU A 299 20.76 -2.31 -32.58
N LEU A 300 19.79 -3.22 -32.54
CA LEU A 300 19.31 -3.86 -31.30
C LEU A 300 20.02 -5.19 -30.99
N SER A 301 20.78 -5.72 -31.94
CA SER A 301 21.52 -6.98 -31.81
C SER A 301 22.56 -7.00 -30.68
N SER A 302 23.00 -5.83 -30.22
CA SER A 302 24.04 -5.67 -29.18
C SER A 302 23.51 -5.53 -27.75
N TYR A 303 22.18 -5.50 -27.57
CA TYR A 303 21.55 -5.31 -26.26
C TYR A 303 21.08 -6.64 -25.65
N SER A 304 21.10 -6.72 -24.32
CA SER A 304 20.51 -7.84 -23.58
C SER A 304 18.98 -7.87 -23.76
N ARG A 305 18.38 -9.05 -23.64
CA ARG A 305 16.94 -9.29 -23.79
C ARG A 305 16.33 -9.84 -22.51
N VAL A 306 15.06 -9.53 -22.29
CA VAL A 306 14.27 -10.07 -21.18
C VAL A 306 12.85 -10.38 -21.65
N ASP A 307 12.28 -11.50 -21.21
CA ASP A 307 10.88 -11.82 -21.46
C ASP A 307 9.94 -10.93 -20.65
N GLU A 308 8.80 -10.56 -21.22
CA GLU A 308 7.79 -9.72 -20.56
C GLU A 308 7.29 -10.32 -19.23
N MET A 309 7.20 -11.66 -19.11
CA MET A 309 6.73 -12.32 -17.89
C MET A 309 7.81 -12.35 -16.82
N ASP A 310 9.08 -12.53 -17.20
CA ASP A 310 10.22 -12.40 -16.27
C ASP A 310 10.31 -10.98 -15.73
N LEU A 311 10.10 -9.99 -16.59
CA LEU A 311 10.08 -8.59 -16.22
C LEU A 311 8.89 -8.25 -15.30
N LEU A 312 7.71 -8.82 -15.58
CA LEU A 312 6.57 -8.73 -14.68
C LEU A 312 6.91 -9.33 -13.31
N CYS A 313 7.48 -10.54 -13.26
CA CYS A 313 7.90 -11.18 -12.01
C CYS A 313 8.89 -10.31 -11.23
N ALA A 314 9.85 -9.67 -11.92
CA ALA A 314 10.81 -8.76 -11.31
C ALA A 314 10.16 -7.52 -10.69
N ILE A 315 9.16 -6.94 -11.34
CA ILE A 315 8.42 -5.79 -10.81
C ILE A 315 7.57 -6.21 -9.60
N LEU A 316 6.88 -7.35 -9.68
CA LEU A 316 6.02 -7.84 -8.60
C LEU A 316 6.82 -8.16 -7.33
N SER A 317 7.98 -8.83 -7.49
CA SER A 317 8.90 -9.18 -6.40
C SER A 317 9.83 -8.04 -5.98
N GLY A 318 9.87 -6.94 -6.74
CA GLY A 318 10.76 -5.80 -6.50
C GLY A 318 12.24 -6.11 -6.70
N HIS A 319 12.57 -7.12 -7.50
CA HIS A 319 13.95 -7.48 -7.81
C HIS A 319 14.09 -8.07 -9.21
N LEU A 320 14.98 -7.51 -10.03
CA LEU A 320 15.38 -8.09 -11.32
C LEU A 320 16.56 -9.05 -11.12
N ASP A 321 16.31 -10.35 -11.26
CA ASP A 321 17.37 -11.35 -11.36
C ASP A 321 18.09 -11.20 -12.71
N LEU A 322 19.40 -10.95 -12.68
CA LEU A 322 20.18 -10.78 -13.90
C LEU A 322 20.35 -12.08 -14.69
N SER A 323 20.06 -13.24 -14.08
CA SER A 323 20.11 -14.54 -14.76
C SER A 323 19.04 -14.68 -15.86
N VAL A 324 17.94 -13.94 -15.75
CA VAL A 324 16.88 -13.92 -16.77
C VAL A 324 17.25 -13.08 -18.01
N LEU A 325 18.31 -12.27 -17.92
CA LEU A 325 18.78 -11.46 -19.04
C LEU A 325 19.56 -12.31 -20.04
N THR A 326 18.99 -12.50 -21.22
CA THR A 326 19.67 -13.17 -22.33
C THR A 326 20.69 -12.21 -22.94
N GLN A 327 21.96 -12.59 -22.95
CA GLN A 327 23.02 -11.78 -23.53
C GLN A 327 22.98 -11.83 -25.08
N PRO A 328 23.37 -10.75 -25.76
CA PRO A 328 23.41 -10.71 -27.21
C PRO A 328 24.33 -11.81 -27.77
N THR A 329 23.87 -12.47 -28.82
CA THR A 329 24.60 -13.50 -29.58
C THR A 329 25.80 -12.88 -30.28
N GLY A 330 26.95 -12.86 -29.60
CA GLY A 330 28.20 -12.32 -30.16
C GLY A 330 29.25 -11.89 -29.13
N GLN A 331 28.90 -11.75 -27.85
CA GLN A 331 29.88 -11.50 -26.79
C GLN A 331 30.13 -12.77 -25.98
N TYR A 332 30.97 -13.66 -26.51
CA TYR A 332 31.77 -14.54 -25.65
C TYR A 332 32.75 -13.65 -24.89
N THR A 333 32.34 -13.13 -23.74
CA THR A 333 33.32 -12.71 -22.76
C THR A 333 33.99 -13.99 -22.25
N HIS A 334 35.23 -14.19 -22.66
CA HIS A 334 36.15 -15.08 -21.97
C HIS A 334 36.22 -14.59 -20.52
N PHE A 335 35.35 -15.09 -19.65
CA PHE A 335 35.67 -15.16 -18.23
C PHE A 335 36.81 -16.18 -18.14
N SER A 336 38.06 -15.69 -18.12
CA SER A 336 39.17 -16.58 -17.77
C SER A 336 38.89 -17.06 -16.33
N CYS A 337 38.67 -18.37 -16.20
CA CYS A 337 38.64 -19.08 -14.95
C CYS A 337 40.04 -19.13 -14.31
N GLU A 338 40.69 -17.98 -14.08
CA GLU A 338 42.02 -17.94 -13.44
C GLU A 338 41.98 -17.60 -11.95
N TRP A 339 40.82 -17.28 -11.37
CA TRP A 339 40.72 -17.02 -9.94
C TRP A 339 40.33 -18.24 -9.08
N TYR A 340 39.87 -19.34 -9.67
CA TYR A 340 39.57 -20.58 -8.92
C TYR A 340 40.76 -21.55 -8.81
N SER A 341 41.80 -21.40 -9.64
CA SER A 341 42.98 -22.28 -9.61
C SER A 341 43.98 -21.93 -8.48
N LEU A 342 44.03 -20.66 -8.06
CA LEU A 342 44.97 -20.21 -7.03
C LEU A 342 44.52 -20.49 -5.59
N VAL A 343 43.22 -20.73 -5.36
CA VAL A 343 42.70 -21.05 -4.02
C VAL A 343 42.61 -22.57 -3.76
N LEU A 344 42.49 -23.40 -4.80
CA LEU A 344 42.49 -24.86 -4.63
C LEU A 344 43.89 -25.48 -4.48
N ASN A 345 44.95 -24.87 -5.04
CA ASN A 345 46.30 -25.41 -4.93
C ASN A 345 47.00 -25.15 -3.58
N GLN A 346 46.46 -24.27 -2.73
CA GLN A 346 46.98 -24.07 -1.37
C GLN A 346 46.36 -25.00 -0.31
N TRP A 347 45.26 -25.69 -0.64
CA TRP A 347 44.60 -26.64 0.26
C TRP A 347 45.00 -28.10 0.06
N VAL A 348 45.61 -28.45 -1.08
CA VAL A 348 46.03 -29.83 -1.38
C VAL A 348 47.44 -30.15 -0.84
N LEU A 349 48.28 -29.14 -0.57
CA LEU A 349 49.63 -29.34 0.00
C LEU A 349 49.68 -29.45 1.54
N LEU A 350 48.56 -29.29 2.24
CA LEU A 350 48.49 -29.33 3.71
C LEU A 350 47.81 -30.58 4.29
N LYS A 351 47.53 -31.60 3.46
CA LYS A 351 46.91 -32.88 3.89
C LYS A 351 47.70 -34.15 3.55
N CYS A 352 48.97 -34.03 3.17
CA CYS A 352 49.86 -35.18 2.97
C CYS A 352 51.21 -34.94 3.65
N THR A 353 51.20 -34.88 4.99
CA THR A 353 52.30 -35.25 5.89
C THR A 353 51.84 -35.08 7.35
N SER A 354 51.02 -36.04 7.79
CA SER A 354 50.93 -36.50 9.18
C SER A 354 50.79 -38.01 9.16
#